data_AF-A0A939ZEK8-F1
#
_entry.id   AF-A0A939ZEK8-F1
#
_cell.length_a   1.000
_cell.length_b   1.000
_cell.length_c   1.000
_cell.angle_alpha   90.00
_cell.angle_beta   90.00
_cell.angle_gamma   90.00
#
_symmetry.space_group_name_H-M   'P 1'
#
loop_
_entity.id
_entity.type
_entity.pdbx_description
1 polymer ?
#
loop_
_entity_poly.entity_id
_entity_poly.type
_entity_poly.pdbx_seq_one_letter_code
_entity_poly.pdbx_strand_id
1 'polypeptide(L)'
;DRIPAGDEYKEYALIRLDGENWESDDLANNKTIVDINDDFMGWDAWKEENKKGFDCTVSFQRDGNKIITTTENLGISLNVTTTIVEDIFDVYVSLTGDQCALTNIRIIND
;
A
#
# COMPACT_ATOMS: atom_id res chain seq x y z
N ASP A 1 13.41 2.42 4.85
CA ASP A 1 12.81 1.21 4.26
C ASP A 1 13.83 0.53 3.37
N ARG A 2 13.93 -0.81 3.40
CA ARG A 2 14.87 -1.57 2.56
C ARG A 2 14.06 -2.52 1.69
N ILE A 3 14.46 -2.66 0.43
CA ILE A 3 13.93 -3.68 -0.49
C ILE A 3 14.09 -5.06 0.17
N PRO A 4 13.10 -5.96 0.06
CA PRO A 4 13.25 -7.35 0.50
C PRO A 4 14.54 -7.96 -0.06
N ALA A 5 15.39 -8.53 0.80
CA ALA A 5 16.65 -9.10 0.38
C ALA A 5 16.41 -10.43 -0.39
N GLY A 6 16.59 -10.40 -1.71
CA GLY A 6 16.61 -11.58 -2.56
C GLY A 6 16.91 -11.20 -4.01
N ASP A 7 17.91 -11.85 -4.60
CA ASP A 7 18.47 -11.48 -5.91
C ASP A 7 17.48 -11.67 -7.09
N GLU A 8 16.34 -12.35 -6.87
CA GLU A 8 15.34 -12.65 -7.89
C GLU A 8 13.99 -11.93 -7.69
N TYR A 9 13.85 -11.08 -6.67
CA TYR A 9 12.61 -10.31 -6.46
C TYR A 9 12.67 -8.94 -7.14
N LYS A 10 11.66 -8.66 -7.97
CA LYS A 10 11.43 -7.36 -8.59
C LYS A 10 10.44 -6.56 -7.72
N GLU A 11 10.77 -5.32 -7.39
CA GLU A 11 9.85 -4.40 -6.71
C GLU A 11 9.00 -3.67 -7.77
N TYR A 12 7.68 -3.86 -7.73
CA TYR A 12 6.75 -3.20 -8.66
C TYR A 12 6.11 -1.93 -8.07
N ALA A 13 6.06 -1.81 -6.74
CA ALA A 13 5.46 -0.68 -6.05
C ALA A 13 5.92 -0.63 -4.59
N LEU A 14 6.13 0.58 -4.07
CA LEU A 14 6.28 0.85 -2.64
C LEU A 14 5.20 1.86 -2.23
N ILE A 15 4.24 1.40 -1.42
CA ILE A 15 3.06 2.18 -1.03
C ILE A 15 3.18 2.55 0.44
N ARG A 16 3.09 3.85 0.74
CA ARG A 16 3.02 4.36 2.11
C ARG A 16 1.63 4.88 2.45
N LEU A 17 1.23 4.66 3.69
CA LEU A 17 -0.12 5.03 4.17
C LEU A 17 -0.33 6.53 4.35
N ASP A 18 0.75 7.33 4.30
CA ASP A 18 0.69 8.80 4.28
C ASP A 18 0.47 9.36 2.86
N GLY A 19 0.41 8.50 1.84
CA GLY A 19 0.22 8.88 0.45
C GLY A 19 1.48 9.34 -0.27
N GLU A 20 2.65 9.24 0.36
CA GLU A 20 3.90 9.36 -0.37
C GLU A 20 4.03 8.19 -1.36
N ASN A 21 4.27 8.53 -2.63
CA ASN A 21 4.48 7.59 -3.69
C ASN A 21 5.86 7.82 -4.31
N TRP A 22 6.53 6.73 -4.65
CA TRP A 22 7.72 6.76 -5.49
C TRP A 22 7.40 6.10 -6.81
N GLU A 23 7.80 6.72 -7.91
CA GLU A 23 7.78 6.03 -9.20
C GLU A 23 8.76 4.86 -9.12
N SER A 24 8.24 3.66 -9.36
CA SER A 24 9.05 2.48 -9.61
C SER A 24 9.58 2.52 -11.04
N ASP A 25 10.68 1.81 -11.28
CA ASP A 25 11.30 1.59 -12.59
C ASP A 25 10.30 1.13 -13.69
N ASP A 26 10.81 0.97 -14.92
CA ASP A 26 10.12 0.53 -16.15
C ASP A 26 9.35 -0.83 -16.07
N LEU A 27 9.27 -1.45 -14.89
CA LEU A 27 8.62 -2.73 -14.62
C LEU A 27 7.11 -2.62 -14.38
N ALA A 28 6.64 -1.46 -13.90
CA ALA A 28 5.23 -1.22 -13.62
C ALA A 28 4.86 0.26 -13.73
N ASN A 29 3.59 0.52 -14.04
CA ASN A 29 3.01 1.85 -13.96
C ASN A 29 2.15 1.95 -12.69
N ASN A 30 2.54 2.85 -11.77
CA ASN A 30 1.84 3.11 -10.52
C ASN A 30 1.01 4.39 -10.61
N LYS A 31 -0.31 4.23 -10.67
CA LYS A 31 -1.24 5.35 -10.53
C LYS A 31 -1.74 5.43 -9.09
N THR A 32 -1.32 6.48 -8.39
CA THR A 32 -1.74 6.75 -7.01
C THR A 32 -2.73 7.90 -6.96
N ILE A 33 -3.86 7.68 -6.30
CA ILE A 33 -4.85 8.70 -5.94
C ILE A 33 -4.82 8.81 -4.42
N VAL A 34 -4.61 10.04 -3.93
CA VAL A 34 -4.64 10.39 -2.51
C VAL A 34 -5.75 11.40 -2.31
N ASP A 35 -6.75 11.05 -1.53
CA ASP A 35 -7.85 11.93 -1.17
C ASP A 35 -7.76 12.25 0.33
N ILE A 36 -7.64 13.54 0.65
CA ILE A 36 -7.71 14.04 2.03
C ILE A 36 -9.17 14.43 2.28
N ASN A 37 -9.82 13.71 3.19
CA ASN A 37 -11.23 13.93 3.50
C ASN A 37 -11.42 14.87 4.71
N ASP A 38 -12.68 15.19 5.03
CA ASP A 38 -13.03 16.13 6.10
C ASP A 38 -12.63 15.65 7.51
N ASP A 39 -12.32 14.36 7.68
CA ASP A 39 -11.86 13.79 8.95
C ASP A 39 -10.34 13.99 9.15
N PHE A 40 -9.61 14.52 8.16
CA PHE A 40 -8.18 14.78 8.29
C PHE A 40 -7.89 15.94 9.24
N MET A 41 -7.38 15.60 10.43
CA MET A 41 -7.09 16.56 11.51
C MET A 41 -5.78 17.34 11.32
N GLY A 42 -5.12 17.20 10.17
CA GLY A 42 -3.79 17.76 9.90
C GLY A 42 -2.65 16.81 10.26
N TRP A 43 -1.48 17.04 9.66
CA TRP A 43 -0.34 16.14 9.73
C TRP A 43 0.20 15.90 11.14
N ASP A 44 0.18 16.91 12.02
CA ASP A 44 0.67 16.76 13.38
C ASP A 44 -0.23 15.83 14.22
N ALA A 45 -1.54 16.01 14.13
CA ALA A 45 -2.51 15.12 14.76
C ALA A 45 -2.45 13.71 14.17
N TRP A 46 -2.35 13.60 12.83
CA TRP A 46 -2.20 12.32 12.14
C TRP A 46 -0.99 11.52 12.64
N LYS A 47 0.17 12.17 12.80
CA LYS A 47 1.38 11.55 13.35
C LYS A 47 1.20 11.13 14.81
N GLU A 48 0.50 11.94 15.61
CA GLU A 48 0.24 11.63 17.03
C GLU A 48 -0.65 10.40 17.18
N GLU A 49 -1.74 10.34 16.41
CA GLU A 49 -2.69 9.21 16.45
C GLU A 49 -2.06 7.91 15.91
N ASN A 50 -1.28 7.98 14.82
CA ASN A 50 -0.52 6.80 14.36
C ASN A 50 0.45 6.27 15.43
N LYS A 51 1.08 7.14 16.23
CA LYS A 51 1.95 6.74 17.34
C LYS A 51 1.20 6.13 18.52
N LYS A 52 -0.03 6.57 18.79
CA LYS A 52 -0.90 5.97 19.82
C LYS A 52 -1.36 4.56 19.44
N GLY A 53 -1.37 4.28 18.14
CA GLY A 53 -1.88 3.06 17.56
C GLY A 53 -3.34 3.24 17.13
N PHE A 54 -3.64 2.76 15.92
CA PHE A 54 -4.97 2.80 15.32
C PHE A 54 -5.16 1.58 14.43
N ASP A 55 -6.39 1.08 14.37
CA ASP A 55 -6.74 -0.05 13.51
C ASP A 55 -6.92 0.42 12.06
N CYS A 56 -6.00 0.04 11.18
CA CYS A 56 -6.09 0.33 9.75
C CYS A 56 -6.32 -0.97 8.95
N THR A 57 -7.16 -0.89 7.92
CA THR A 57 -7.39 -1.99 6.98
C THR A 57 -6.79 -1.65 5.63
N VAL A 58 -5.98 -2.57 5.10
CA VAL A 58 -5.46 -2.50 3.73
C VAL A 58 -6.07 -3.63 2.93
N SER A 59 -6.60 -3.33 1.75
CA SER A 59 -7.16 -4.31 0.82
C SER A 59 -6.34 -4.35 -0.46
N PHE A 60 -6.17 -5.55 -0.99
CA PHE A 60 -5.50 -5.82 -2.25
C PHE A 60 -6.44 -6.61 -3.13
N GLN A 61 -6.62 -6.16 -4.37
CA GLN A 61 -7.36 -6.86 -5.39
C GLN A 61 -6.47 -7.05 -6.62
N ARG A 62 -6.50 -8.25 -7.21
CA ARG A 62 -5.79 -8.54 -8.46
C ARG A 62 -6.81 -8.78 -9.57
N ASP A 63 -6.62 -8.06 -10.68
CA ASP A 63 -7.31 -8.27 -11.95
C ASP A 63 -6.27 -8.41 -13.07
N GLY A 64 -5.94 -9.64 -13.45
CA GLY A 64 -4.86 -9.95 -14.38
C GLY A 64 -3.50 -9.42 -13.90
N ASN A 65 -2.96 -8.43 -14.63
CA ASN A 65 -1.70 -7.75 -14.33
C ASN A 65 -1.88 -6.43 -13.53
N LYS A 66 -3.11 -6.10 -13.13
CA LYS A 66 -3.41 -4.93 -12.30
C LYS A 66 -3.59 -5.33 -10.86
N ILE A 67 -2.88 -4.66 -9.97
CA ILE A 67 -3.04 -4.75 -8.53
C ILE A 67 -3.64 -3.44 -8.04
N ILE A 68 -4.80 -3.52 -7.40
CA ILE A 68 -5.48 -2.39 -6.79
C ILE A 68 -5.32 -2.49 -5.28
N THR A 69 -4.64 -1.52 -4.70
CA THR A 69 -4.46 -1.39 -3.26
C THR A 69 -5.33 -0.24 -2.76
N THR A 70 -6.15 -0.50 -1.75
CA THR A 70 -6.99 0.53 -1.11
C THR A 70 -6.84 0.53 0.40
N THR A 71 -6.80 1.71 1.00
CA THR A 71 -6.73 1.88 2.45
C THR A 71 -7.23 3.27 2.84
N GLU A 72 -7.65 3.39 4.09
CA GLU A 72 -7.96 4.67 4.72
C GLU A 72 -7.23 4.75 6.06
N ASN A 73 -6.50 5.85 6.26
CA ASN A 73 -5.72 6.11 7.47
C ASN A 73 -6.01 7.54 7.95
N LEU A 74 -6.92 7.67 8.91
CA LEU A 74 -7.18 8.92 9.66
C LEU A 74 -7.40 10.13 8.74
N GLY A 75 -8.32 9.96 7.79
CA GLY A 75 -8.70 10.99 6.81
C GLY A 75 -7.85 11.05 5.55
N ILE A 76 -6.87 10.16 5.40
CA ILE A 76 -6.13 9.93 4.15
C ILE A 76 -6.67 8.66 3.49
N SER A 77 -7.40 8.81 2.39
CA SER A 77 -7.83 7.69 1.54
C SER A 77 -6.83 7.48 0.41
N LEU A 78 -6.43 6.23 0.20
CA LEU A 78 -5.47 5.84 -0.82
C LEU A 78 -6.07 4.81 -1.76
N ASN A 79 -5.93 5.07 -3.05
CA ASN A 79 -6.20 4.12 -4.12
C ASN A 79 -4.98 4.06 -5.04
N VAL A 80 -4.26 2.94 -5.00
CA VAL A 80 -3.09 2.70 -5.85
C VAL A 80 -3.41 1.61 -6.84
N THR A 81 -3.29 1.92 -8.12
CA THR A 81 -3.36 0.94 -9.20
C THR A 81 -1.96 0.72 -9.76
N THR A 82 -1.38 -0.44 -9.45
CA THR A 82 -0.11 -0.92 -10.01
C THR A 82 -0.41 -1.79 -11.22
N THR A 83 0.03 -1.36 -12.41
CA THR A 83 -0.08 -2.15 -13.64
C THR A 83 1.29 -2.71 -14.01
N ILE A 84 1.47 -4.03 -13.86
CA ILE A 84 2.73 -4.71 -14.17
C ILE A 84 2.85 -4.84 -15.70
N VAL A 85 4.02 -4.49 -16.25
CA VAL A 85 4.26 -4.49 -17.71
C VAL A 85 4.43 -5.91 -18.26
N GLU A 86 5.14 -6.76 -17.52
CA GLU A 86 5.37 -8.17 -17.88
C GLU A 86 4.18 -9.06 -17.48
N ASP A 87 3.97 -10.16 -18.20
CA ASP A 87 3.01 -11.19 -17.80
C ASP A 87 3.63 -12.06 -16.70
N ILE A 88 3.26 -11.77 -15.45
CA ILE A 88 3.82 -12.40 -14.25
C ILE A 88 2.74 -13.22 -13.55
N PHE A 89 3.00 -14.50 -13.34
CA PHE A 89 2.06 -15.40 -12.68
C PHE A 89 2.01 -15.15 -11.18
N ASP A 90 3.14 -15.22 -10.50
CA ASP A 90 3.23 -15.06 -9.05
C ASP A 90 3.55 -13.63 -8.65
N VAL A 91 2.66 -13.03 -7.87
CA VAL A 91 2.83 -11.69 -7.30
C VAL A 91 2.67 -11.79 -5.79
N TYR A 92 3.62 -11.21 -5.06
CA TYR A 92 3.64 -11.22 -3.61
C TYR A 92 3.46 -9.81 -3.06
N VAL A 93 2.86 -9.72 -1.87
CA VAL A 93 2.75 -8.49 -1.10
C VAL A 93 3.49 -8.67 0.21
N SER A 94 4.41 -7.76 0.52
CA SER A 94 5.04 -7.65 1.82
C SER A 94 4.38 -6.53 2.62
N LEU A 95 3.85 -6.86 3.80
CA LEU A 95 3.31 -5.89 4.75
C LEU A 95 4.32 -5.67 5.87
N THR A 96 4.62 -4.40 6.16
CA THR A 96 5.59 -4.03 7.20
C THR A 96 5.13 -2.75 7.90
N GLY A 97 5.50 -2.61 9.18
CA GLY A 97 5.31 -1.38 9.96
C GLY A 97 6.10 -1.45 11.25
N ASP A 98 6.39 -0.30 11.86
CA ASP A 98 7.05 -0.23 13.16
C ASP A 98 6.01 -0.39 14.28
N GLN A 99 6.35 -1.21 15.28
CA GLN A 99 5.51 -1.50 16.45
C GLN A 99 4.04 -1.82 16.15
N CYS A 100 3.74 -2.45 15.02
CA CYS A 100 2.38 -2.81 14.62
C CYS A 100 2.15 -4.33 14.70
N ALA A 101 0.88 -4.72 14.87
CA ALA A 101 0.44 -6.10 14.69
C ALA A 101 -0.28 -6.26 13.35
N LEU A 102 0.21 -7.16 12.51
CA LEU A 102 -0.53 -7.59 11.32
C LEU A 102 -1.50 -8.70 11.72
N THR A 103 -2.79 -8.40 11.66
CA THR A 103 -3.84 -9.30 12.13
C THR A 103 -4.93 -9.44 11.08
N ASN A 104 -5.81 -10.44 11.26
CA ASN A 104 -7.01 -10.63 10.45
C ASN A 104 -6.76 -10.69 8.94
N ILE A 105 -5.65 -11.30 8.52
CA ILE A 105 -5.32 -11.51 7.10
C ILE A 105 -6.30 -12.54 6.54
N ARG A 106 -7.09 -12.14 5.54
CA ARG A 106 -8.09 -12.98 4.88
C ARG A 106 -7.85 -12.99 3.38
N ILE A 107 -7.87 -14.18 2.81
CA ILE A 107 -7.88 -14.36 1.36
C ILE A 107 -9.34 -14.62 0.96
N ILE A 108 -9.89 -13.75 0.13
CA ILE A 108 -11.25 -13.87 -0.40
C ILE A 108 -11.09 -14.24 -1.87
N ASN A 109 -11.56 -15.43 -2.23
CA ASN A 109 -11.65 -15.86 -3.62
C ASN A 109 -13.11 -15.74 -4.04
N ASP A 110 -13.37 -15.05 -5.14
CA ASP A 110 -14.69 -15.04 -5.80
C ASP A 110 -14.94 -16.33 -6.57
#